data_AF-A0A930TND8-F1
#
_entry.id   AF-A0A930TND8-F1
#
_cell.length_a   1.000
_cell.length_b   1.000
_cell.length_c   1.000
_cell.angle_alpha   90.00
_cell.angle_beta   90.00
_cell.angle_gamma   90.00
#
_symmetry.space_group_name_H-M   'P 1'
#
loop_
_entity.id
_entity.type
_entity.pdbx_description
1 polymer ?
#
loop_
_entity_poly.entity_id
_entity_poly.type
_entity_poly.pdbx_seq_one_letter_code
_entity_poly.pdbx_strand_id
1 'polypeptide(L)'
;MPRINPYTLQMQISRMFDQGQSFFAVTKVQDWLREHNEDPNAYEILFHQKPAPQDSGRIMEVEIELRRRDGQPVDPWLQQEVNRHS
;
A
#
# COMPACT_ATOMS: atom_id res chain seq x y z
N MET A 1 -2.68 -15.02 -17.11
CA MET A 1 -3.52 -13.88 -17.56
C MET A 1 -3.42 -12.81 -16.49
N PRO A 2 -2.99 -11.57 -16.79
CA PRO A 2 -2.88 -10.56 -15.75
C PRO A 2 -4.29 -10.18 -15.33
N ARG A 3 -4.57 -10.30 -14.04
CA ARG A 3 -5.78 -9.78 -13.41
C ARG A 3 -5.66 -8.26 -13.52
N ILE A 4 -6.28 -7.66 -14.53
CA ILE A 4 -6.43 -6.20 -14.62
C ILE A 4 -7.19 -5.81 -13.36
N ASN A 5 -6.46 -5.35 -12.36
CA ASN A 5 -7.02 -4.90 -11.10
C ASN A 5 -7.30 -3.40 -11.32
N PRO A 6 -8.56 -2.98 -11.53
CA PRO A 6 -8.88 -1.60 -11.90
C PRO A 6 -8.65 -0.61 -10.75
N TYR A 7 -8.21 -1.11 -9.59
CA TYR A 7 -7.97 -0.35 -8.39
C TYR A 7 -6.50 -0.47 -8.00
N THR A 8 -5.87 0.66 -7.70
CA THR A 8 -4.48 0.69 -7.23
C THR A 8 -4.34 -0.07 -5.90
N LEU A 9 -3.10 -0.41 -5.52
CA LEU A 9 -2.83 -1.08 -4.24
C LEU A 9 -3.40 -0.25 -3.08
N GLN A 10 -3.10 1.03 -3.06
CA GLN A 10 -3.59 1.99 -2.07
C GLN A 10 -5.12 1.96 -1.93
N MET A 11 -5.83 1.89 -3.06
CA MET A 11 -7.28 1.80 -3.08
C MET A 11 -7.81 0.51 -2.44
N GLN A 12 -7.13 -0.61 -2.69
CA GLN A 12 -7.48 -1.90 -2.10
C GLN A 12 -7.22 -1.90 -0.60
N ILE A 13 -6.07 -1.37 -0.17
CA ILE A 13 -5.73 -1.26 1.26
C ILE A 13 -6.73 -0.37 1.98
N SER A 14 -7.04 0.81 1.45
CA SER A 14 -8.04 1.72 2.04
C SER A 14 -9.40 1.03 2.24
N ARG A 15 -9.85 0.26 1.24
CA ARG A 15 -11.09 -0.51 1.34
C ARG A 15 -11.01 -1.64 2.37
N MET A 16 -9.87 -2.30 2.50
CA MET A 16 -9.67 -3.33 3.54
C MET A 16 -9.79 -2.73 4.94
N PHE A 17 -9.23 -1.54 5.18
CA PHE A 17 -9.37 -0.85 6.45
C PHE A 17 -10.82 -0.47 6.74
N ASP A 18 -11.53 0.10 5.77
CA ASP A 18 -12.95 0.46 5.87
C ASP A 18 -13.84 -0.76 6.17
N GLN A 19 -13.50 -1.93 5.62
CA GLN A 19 -14.22 -3.18 5.82
C GLN A 19 -13.77 -3.98 7.08
N GLY A 20 -12.84 -3.44 7.87
CA GLY A 20 -12.29 -4.15 9.04
C GLY A 20 -11.39 -5.35 8.71
N GLN A 21 -10.92 -5.45 7.46
CA GLN A 21 -10.03 -6.50 6.95
C GLN A 21 -8.54 -6.06 6.94
N SER A 22 -8.19 -5.05 7.73
CA SER A 22 -6.82 -4.49 7.80
C SER A 22 -5.74 -5.53 8.16
N PHE A 23 -6.12 -6.65 8.80
CA PHE A 23 -5.21 -7.76 9.07
C PHE A 23 -4.53 -8.31 7.80
N PHE A 24 -5.25 -8.32 6.66
CA PHE A 24 -4.71 -8.81 5.39
C PHE A 24 -3.96 -7.73 4.59
N ALA A 25 -3.99 -6.48 5.04
CA ALA A 25 -3.32 -5.36 4.36
C ALA A 25 -1.81 -5.59 4.25
N VAL A 26 -1.18 -6.11 5.31
CA VAL A 26 0.25 -6.44 5.31
C VAL A 26 0.57 -7.44 4.22
N THR A 27 -0.13 -8.59 4.19
CA THR A 27 0.09 -9.63 3.17
C THR A 27 -0.10 -9.09 1.76
N LYS A 28 -1.08 -8.21 1.57
CA LYS A 28 -1.35 -7.58 0.29
C LYS A 28 -0.20 -6.70 -0.21
N VAL A 29 0.40 -5.91 0.68
CA VAL A 29 1.59 -5.11 0.35
C VAL A 29 2.80 -6.01 0.10
N GLN A 30 2.97 -7.09 0.87
CA GLN A 30 4.05 -8.05 0.64
C GLN A 30 3.95 -8.74 -0.73
N ASP A 31 2.75 -9.12 -1.14
CA ASP A 31 2.52 -9.70 -2.47
C ASP A 31 2.87 -8.70 -3.57
N TRP A 32 2.46 -7.44 -3.41
CA TRP A 32 2.79 -6.37 -4.35
C TRP A 32 4.30 -6.12 -4.44
N LEU A 33 5.04 -6.15 -3.33
CA LEU A 33 6.50 -6.04 -3.32
C LEU A 33 7.13 -7.20 -4.11
N ARG A 34 6.66 -8.43 -3.92
CA ARG A 34 7.13 -9.60 -4.69
C ARG A 34 6.85 -9.44 -6.19
N GLU A 35 5.70 -8.88 -6.57
CA GLU A 35 5.36 -8.59 -7.97
C GLU A 35 6.30 -7.54 -8.60
N HIS A 36 6.91 -6.67 -7.78
CA HIS A 36 7.88 -5.66 -8.20
C HIS A 36 9.34 -6.11 -8.05
N ASN A 37 9.58 -7.41 -7.81
CA ASN A 37 10.91 -7.99 -7.55
C ASN A 37 11.61 -7.48 -6.29
N GLU A 38 10.86 -6.99 -5.31
CA GLU A 38 11.37 -6.58 -4.00
C GLU A 38 11.21 -7.68 -2.96
N ASP A 39 12.15 -7.78 -2.00
CA ASP A 39 12.02 -8.70 -0.86
C ASP A 39 11.13 -8.08 0.23
N PRO A 40 9.91 -8.59 0.47
CA PRO A 40 9.02 -8.07 1.50
C PRO A 40 9.60 -8.16 2.92
N ASN A 41 10.56 -9.06 3.18
CA ASN A 41 11.20 -9.18 4.48
C ASN A 41 12.24 -8.08 4.72
N ALA A 42 12.70 -7.40 3.67
CA ALA A 42 13.60 -6.26 3.79
C ALA A 42 12.88 -5.01 4.30
N TYR A 43 11.54 -5.00 4.31
CA TYR A 43 10.74 -3.84 4.69
C TYR A 43 9.90 -4.10 5.95
N GLU A 44 9.70 -3.04 6.70
CA GLU A 44 8.62 -2.84 7.65
C GLU A 44 7.52 -2.06 6.93
N ILE A 45 6.27 -2.52 7.07
CA ILE A 45 5.10 -1.97 6.38
C ILE A 45 4.23 -1.31 7.44
N LEU A 46 4.05 0.00 7.31
CA LEU A 46 3.27 0.84 8.22
C LEU A 46 2.07 1.41 7.46
N PHE A 47 0.94 1.54 8.14
CA PHE A 47 -0.30 2.06 7.57
C PHE A 47 -0.75 3.29 8.33
N HIS A 48 -0.92 4.41 7.61
CA HIS A 48 -1.36 5.67 8.17
C HIS A 48 -2.76 6.00 7.65
N GLN A 49 -3.74 5.97 8.54
CA GLN A 49 -5.11 6.38 8.22
C GLN A 49 -5.17 7.91 8.21
N LYS A 50 -5.56 8.48 7.08
CA LYS A 50 -5.75 9.93 6.89
C LYS A 50 -7.16 10.18 6.34
N PRO A 51 -7.75 11.36 6.61
CA PRO A 51 -8.98 11.76 5.96
C PRO A 51 -8.77 11.75 4.45
N ALA A 52 -9.65 11.09 3.71
CA ALA A 52 -9.52 11.08 2.26
C ALA A 52 -9.79 12.48 1.70
N PRO A 53 -9.12 12.88 0.60
CA PRO A 53 -9.43 14.15 -0.06
C PRO A 53 -10.88 14.15 -0.55
N GLN A 54 -11.52 15.33 -0.51
CA GLN A 54 -12.97 15.50 -0.73
C GLN A 54 -13.47 14.98 -2.10
N ASP A 55 -12.56 14.81 -3.07
CA ASP A 55 -12.85 14.35 -4.44
C ASP A 55 -12.73 12.82 -4.63
N SER A 56 -12.34 12.07 -3.58
CA SER A 56 -12.05 10.63 -3.69
C SER A 56 -13.26 9.71 -3.49
N GLY A 57 -14.41 10.27 -3.08
CA GLY A 57 -15.62 9.49 -2.76
C GLY A 57 -15.48 8.54 -1.56
N ARG A 58 -14.41 8.70 -0.76
CA ARG A 58 -14.11 7.90 0.44
C ARG A 58 -14.07 8.78 1.68
N ILE A 59 -14.28 8.18 2.83
CA ILE A 59 -14.20 8.87 4.13
C ILE A 59 -12.74 8.86 4.64
N MET A 60 -12.05 7.74 4.46
CA MET A 60 -10.66 7.57 4.88
C MET A 60 -9.79 6.97 3.78
N GLU A 61 -8.53 7.38 3.80
CA GLU A 61 -7.45 6.98 2.92
C GLU A 61 -6.33 6.38 3.75
N VAL A 62 -5.74 5.27 3.28
CA VAL A 62 -4.64 4.61 3.97
C VAL A 62 -3.37 4.76 3.17
N GLU A 63 -2.45 5.55 3.70
CA GLU A 63 -1.11 5.68 3.17
C GLU A 63 -0.23 4.53 3.67
N ILE A 64 0.52 3.95 2.75
CA ILE A 64 1.42 2.82 2.98
C ILE A 64 2.83 3.37 3.09
N GLU A 65 3.42 3.29 4.27
CA GLU A 65 4.84 3.63 4.46
C GLU A 65 5.65 2.34 4.46
N LEU A 66 6.64 2.29 3.58
CA LEU A 66 7.68 1.28 3.58
C LEU A 66 8.88 1.84 4.34
N ARG A 67 9.48 1.03 5.21
CA ARG A 67 10.73 1.35 5.88
C ARG A 67 11.69 0.18 5.75
N ARG A 68 12.89 0.38 5.21
CA ARG A 68 13.86 -0.73 5.16
C ARG A 68 14.34 -1.09 6.57
N ARG A 69 14.41 -2.38 6.84
CA ARG A 69 14.87 -2.93 8.13
C ARG A 69 16.37 -2.77 8.35
N ASP A 70 17.13 -2.59 7.27
CA ASP A 70 18.57 -2.31 7.33
C ASP A 70 18.90 -0.85 7.71
N GLY A 71 17.88 -0.01 7.91
CA GLY A 71 18.03 1.40 8.27
C GLY A 71 18.34 2.33 7.10
N GLN A 72 18.45 1.81 5.87
CA GLN A 72 18.60 2.64 4.68
C GLN A 72 17.26 3.31 4.30
N PRO A 73 17.30 4.45 3.60
CA PRO A 73 16.08 5.04 3.05
C PRO A 73 15.46 4.10 2.01
N VAL A 74 14.12 4.07 1.96
CA VAL A 74 13.40 3.42 0.87
C VAL A 74 13.59 4.22 -0.41
N ASP A 75 13.70 3.53 -1.53
CA ASP A 75 13.74 4.17 -2.84
C ASP A 75 12.48 5.03 -3.07
N PRO A 76 12.62 6.31 -3.44
CA PRO A 76 11.48 7.21 -3.57
C PRO A 76 10.44 6.72 -4.59
N TRP A 77 10.88 6.07 -5.67
CA TRP A 77 9.98 5.52 -6.68
C TRP A 77 9.10 4.39 -6.09
N LEU A 78 9.64 3.54 -5.23
CA LEU A 78 8.91 2.43 -4.61
C LEU A 78 7.86 2.96 -3.64
N GLN A 79 8.25 3.95 -2.82
CA GLN A 79 7.36 4.63 -1.88
C GLN A 79 6.23 5.42 -2.59
N GLN A 80 6.50 5.94 -3.79
CA GLN A 80 5.47 6.59 -4.61
C GLN A 80 4.56 5.57 -5.29
N GLU A 81 5.12 4.49 -5.84
CA GLU A 81 4.35 3.50 -6.59
C GLU A 81 3.39 2.72 -5.70
N VAL A 82 3.81 2.38 -4.47
CA VAL A 82 2.96 1.69 -3.48
C VAL A 82 1.73 2.54 -3.11
N ASN A 83 1.85 3.87 -3.19
CA ASN A 83 0.79 4.86 -2.94
C ASN A 83 0.23 5.47 -4.23
N ARG A 84 0.39 4.86 -5.40
CA ARG A 84 -0.17 5.41 -6.64
C ARG A 84 -1.70 5.39 -6.61
N HIS A 85 -2.35 6.48 -7.06
CA HIS A 85 -3.82 6.61 -7.07
C HIS A 85 -4.46 6.43 -8.46
N SER A 86 -3.66 6.43 -9.54
CA SER A 86 -4.12 6.30 -10.93
C SER A 86 -3.02 5.82 -11.86
#